data_AF-A0A7W1YKU7-F1
#
_entry.id   AF-A0A7W1YKU7-F1
#
_cell.length_a   1.000
_cell.length_b   1.000
_cell.length_c   1.000
_cell.angle_alpha   90.00
_cell.angle_beta   90.00
_cell.angle_gamma   90.00
#
_symmetry.space_group_name_H-M   'P 1'
#
loop_
_entity.id
_entity.type
_entity.pdbx_description
1 polymer ?
#
loop_
_entity_poly.entity_id
_entity_poly.type
_entity_poly.pdbx_seq_one_letter_code
_entity_poly.pdbx_strand_id
1 'polypeptide(L)'
;MTTPILRPRLARIARRALLARLTRGLGRWLAPVLGALLALCALDNLVHLPAGLRVVGALALLGLLVWGFVTQLWRAARTESIEGTARRIEEAAGIADNVLINACQFEGLALAGHGGIRESAFARATQAAGHGAMLRLP
;
A
#
# COMPACT_ATOMS: atom_id res chain seq x y z
N MET A 1 15.91 -28.04 -4.15
CA MET A 1 15.49 -26.91 -3.30
C MET A 1 15.14 -25.75 -4.21
N THR A 2 13.85 -25.44 -4.37
CA THR A 2 13.38 -24.25 -5.08
C THR A 2 13.57 -23.04 -4.15
N THR A 3 14.29 -22.03 -4.61
CA THR A 3 14.49 -20.80 -3.83
C THR A 3 13.16 -20.08 -3.63
N PRO A 4 12.91 -19.45 -2.47
CA PRO A 4 11.69 -18.68 -2.21
C PRO A 4 11.73 -17.33 -2.96
N ILE A 5 11.10 -17.25 -4.13
CA ILE A 5 11.12 -16.07 -5.02
C ILE A 5 9.78 -15.31 -5.01
N LEU A 6 8.67 -15.96 -4.64
CA LEU A 6 7.33 -15.38 -4.77
C LEU A 6 7.06 -14.33 -3.69
N ARG A 7 7.32 -14.66 -2.41
CA ARG A 7 7.14 -13.75 -1.27
C ARG A 7 7.92 -12.43 -1.42
N PRO A 8 9.22 -12.41 -1.78
CA PRO A 8 9.94 -11.15 -1.96
C PRO A 8 9.45 -10.33 -3.17
N ARG A 9 8.92 -10.96 -4.23
CA ARG A 9 8.28 -10.24 -5.34
C ARG A 9 6.95 -9.62 -4.92
N LEU A 10 6.08 -10.39 -4.25
CA LEU A 10 4.82 -9.88 -3.71
C LEU A 10 5.05 -8.72 -2.73
N ALA A 11 6.05 -8.83 -1.85
CA ALA A 11 6.43 -7.77 -0.93
C ALA A 11 6.93 -6.49 -1.65
N ARG A 12 7.58 -6.60 -2.82
CA ARG A 12 7.95 -5.43 -3.63
C ARG A 12 6.73 -4.77 -4.27
N ILE A 13 5.80 -5.57 -4.80
CA ILE A 13 4.54 -5.06 -5.37
C ILE A 13 3.70 -4.38 -4.29
N ALA A 14 3.54 -5.01 -3.12
CA ALA A 14 2.86 -4.43 -1.96
C ALA A 14 3.45 -3.06 -1.57
N ARG A 15 4.79 -2.97 -1.50
CA ARG A 15 5.48 -1.70 -1.21
C ARG A 15 5.22 -0.63 -2.27
N ARG A 16 5.26 -0.97 -3.56
CA ARG A 16 4.95 -0.02 -4.64
C ARG A 16 3.49 0.44 -4.58
N ALA A 17 2.55 -0.47 -4.33
CA ALA A 17 1.14 -0.14 -4.17
C ALA A 17 0.90 0.77 -2.95
N LEU A 18 1.60 0.51 -1.83
CA LEU A 18 1.58 1.37 -0.66
C LEU A 18 2.10 2.77 -0.98
N LEU A 19 3.26 2.87 -1.63
CA LEU A 19 3.82 4.16 -2.06
C LEU A 19 2.86 4.91 -2.98
N ALA A 20 2.25 4.24 -3.96
CA ALA A 20 1.28 4.87 -4.86
C ALA A 20 0.01 5.35 -4.12
N ARG A 21 -0.45 4.59 -3.10
CA ARG A 21 -1.58 5.02 -2.25
C ARG A 21 -1.20 6.22 -1.40
N LEU A 22 0.00 6.23 -0.84
CA LEU A 22 0.52 7.35 -0.04
C LEU A 22 0.70 8.61 -0.90
N THR A 23 1.28 8.51 -2.10
CA THR A 23 1.49 9.68 -2.98
C THR A 23 0.17 10.25 -3.49
N ARG A 24 -0.78 9.41 -3.92
CA ARG A 24 -2.14 9.86 -4.28
C ARG A 24 -2.86 10.48 -3.09
N GLY A 25 -2.71 9.85 -1.93
CA GLY A 25 -3.28 10.31 -0.68
C GLY A 25 -2.74 11.67 -0.25
N LEU A 26 -1.42 11.86 -0.36
CA LEU A 26 -0.74 13.10 -0.07
C LEU A 26 -1.14 14.19 -1.06
N GLY A 27 -1.16 13.89 -2.36
CA GLY A 27 -1.57 14.85 -3.39
C GLY A 27 -3.00 15.36 -3.19
N ARG A 28 -3.94 14.50 -2.79
CA ARG A 28 -5.31 14.89 -2.45
C ARG A 28 -5.42 15.84 -1.26
N TRP A 29 -4.51 15.73 -0.28
CA TRP A 29 -4.52 16.59 0.91
C TRP A 29 -3.68 17.86 0.75
N LEU A 30 -2.56 17.77 0.04
CA LEU A 30 -1.64 18.87 -0.13
C LEU A 30 -2.23 19.98 -1.01
N ALA A 31 -2.96 19.61 -2.07
CA ALA A 31 -3.58 20.57 -2.98
C ALA A 31 -4.56 21.55 -2.27
N PRO A 32 -5.58 21.09 -1.51
CA PRO A 32 -6.49 22.00 -0.82
C PRO A 32 -5.80 22.80 0.30
N VAL A 33 -4.83 22.22 1.00
CA VAL A 33 -4.05 22.93 2.02
C VAL A 33 -3.26 24.08 1.39
N LEU A 34 -2.52 23.81 0.31
CA LEU A 34 -1.76 24.84 -0.39
C LEU A 34 -2.68 25.92 -0.97
N GLY A 35 -3.82 25.52 -1.53
CA GLY A 35 -4.83 26.48 -2.02
C GLY A 35 -5.37 27.38 -0.90
N ALA A 36 -5.68 26.81 0.26
CA ALA A 36 -6.15 27.57 1.42
C ALA A 36 -5.05 28.47 2.01
N LEU A 37 -3.79 28.02 2.02
CA LEU A 37 -2.65 28.85 2.42
C LEU A 37 -2.46 30.04 1.47
N LEU A 38 -2.50 29.79 0.15
CA LEU A 38 -2.44 30.86 -0.86
C LEU A 38 -3.58 31.85 -0.69
N ALA A 39 -4.80 31.38 -0.45
CA ALA A 39 -5.96 32.24 -0.21
C ALA A 39 -5.78 33.09 1.05
N LEU A 40 -5.26 32.50 2.14
CA LEU A 40 -4.98 33.22 3.37
C LEU A 40 -3.92 34.32 3.16
N CYS A 41 -2.84 34.02 2.44
CA CYS A 41 -1.81 35.00 2.09
C CYS A 41 -2.35 36.11 1.17
N ALA A 42 -3.18 35.75 0.18
CA ALA A 42 -3.79 36.73 -0.71
C ALA A 42 -4.74 37.67 0.05
N LEU A 43 -5.59 37.12 0.92
CA LEU A 43 -6.46 37.90 1.81
C LEU A 43 -5.64 38.80 2.74
N ASP A 44 -4.54 38.29 3.29
CA ASP A 44 -3.67 39.08 4.15
C ASP A 44 -3.02 40.26 3.43
N ASN A 45 -2.57 40.05 2.19
CA ASN A 45 -2.05 41.12 1.36
C ASN A 45 -3.12 42.14 0.96
N LEU A 46 -4.38 41.72 0.76
CA LEU A 46 -5.48 42.60 0.34
C LEU A 46 -6.07 43.43 1.47
N VAL A 47 -6.23 42.85 2.65
CA VAL A 47 -7.03 43.45 3.74
C VAL A 47 -6.22 43.64 5.03
N HIS A 48 -4.94 43.25 5.03
CA HIS A 48 -4.02 43.34 6.17
C HIS A 48 -4.64 42.74 7.44
N LEU A 49 -4.80 41.42 7.44
CA LEU A 49 -5.52 40.75 8.51
C LEU A 49 -4.89 41.06 9.88
N PRO A 50 -5.71 41.26 10.92
CA PRO A 50 -5.25 41.33 12.30
C PRO A 50 -4.37 40.14 12.66
N ALA A 51 -3.34 40.36 13.46
CA ALA A 51 -2.38 39.32 13.85
C ALA A 51 -3.05 38.06 14.43
N GLY A 52 -4.14 38.23 15.21
CA GLY A 52 -4.91 37.11 15.76
C GLY A 52 -5.50 36.20 14.68
N LEU A 53 -6.05 36.76 13.60
CA LEU A 53 -6.64 35.97 12.51
C LEU A 53 -5.57 35.24 11.68
N ARG A 54 -4.39 35.85 11.49
CA ARG A 54 -3.24 35.18 10.85
C ARG A 54 -2.83 33.93 11.61
N VAL A 55 -2.69 34.05 12.93
CA VAL A 55 -2.30 32.94 13.80
C VAL A 55 -3.36 31.84 13.80
N VAL A 56 -4.64 32.20 13.95
CA VAL A 56 -5.75 31.21 13.91
C VAL A 56 -5.78 30.49 12.56
N GLY A 57 -5.66 31.23 11.44
CA GLY A 57 -5.62 30.64 10.10
C GLY A 57 -4.42 29.68 9.91
N ALA A 58 -3.23 30.09 10.36
CA ALA A 58 -2.04 29.25 10.29
C ALA A 58 -2.18 27.98 11.14
N LEU A 59 -2.72 28.08 12.36
CA LEU A 59 -2.96 26.93 13.23
C LEU A 59 -4.02 25.98 12.66
N ALA A 60 -5.09 26.51 12.05
CA ALA A 60 -6.11 25.69 11.40
C ALA A 60 -5.52 24.90 10.22
N LEU A 61 -4.70 25.53 9.39
CA LEU A 61 -4.01 24.86 8.27
C LEU A 61 -3.03 23.80 8.76
N LEU A 62 -2.27 24.09 9.82
CA LEU A 62 -1.37 23.13 10.45
C LEU A 62 -2.13 21.92 11.00
N GLY A 63 -3.25 22.16 11.69
CA GLY A 63 -4.13 21.11 12.18
C GLY A 63 -4.66 20.23 11.05
N LEU A 64 -5.08 20.83 9.94
CA LEU A 64 -5.57 20.11 8.76
C LEU A 64 -4.47 19.24 8.12
N LEU A 65 -3.24 19.74 8.03
CA LEU A 65 -2.07 18.99 7.56
C LEU A 65 -1.76 17.79 8.44
N VAL A 66 -1.68 18.01 9.76
CA VAL A 66 -1.38 16.96 10.73
C VAL A 66 -2.48 15.89 10.70
N TRP A 67 -3.75 16.31 10.70
CA TRP A 67 -4.88 15.40 10.60
C TRP A 67 -4.86 14.57 9.31
N GLY A 68 -4.66 15.22 8.16
CA GLY A 68 -4.54 14.55 6.85
C GLY A 68 -3.38 13.55 6.83
N PHE A 69 -2.22 13.92 7.39
CA PHE A 69 -1.07 13.05 7.47
C PHE A 69 -1.32 11.83 8.37
N VAL A 70 -1.82 12.05 9.59
CA VAL A 70 -2.11 10.98 10.55
C VAL A 70 -3.14 10.01 10.00
N THR A 71 -4.24 10.49 9.42
CA THR A 71 -5.27 9.62 8.85
C THR A 71 -4.76 8.77 7.69
N GLN A 72 -3.88 9.30 6.85
CA GLN A 72 -3.25 8.53 5.78
C GLN A 72 -2.26 7.51 6.31
N LEU A 73 -1.46 7.89 7.31
CA LEU A 73 -0.53 6.97 7.96
C LEU A 73 -1.28 5.83 8.65
N TRP A 74 -2.39 6.11 9.34
CA TRP A 74 -3.24 5.09 9.94
C TRP A 74 -3.83 4.13 8.91
N ARG A 75 -4.29 4.64 7.77
CA ARG A 75 -4.81 3.81 6.65
C ARG A 75 -3.71 2.98 5.99
N ALA A 76 -2.49 3.48 5.93
CA ALA A 76 -1.32 2.79 5.42
C ALA A 76 -0.76 1.76 6.41
N ALA A 77 -0.85 2.04 7.71
CA ALA A 77 -0.41 1.18 8.80
C ALA A 77 -1.34 -0.01 9.04
N ARG A 78 -2.57 0.01 8.50
CA ARG A 78 -3.38 -1.21 8.35
C ARG A 78 -2.65 -2.13 7.37
N THR A 79 -1.84 -3.02 7.92
CA THR A 79 -1.01 -3.97 7.19
C THR A 79 -1.86 -4.82 6.28
N GLU A 80 -1.68 -4.66 4.97
CA GLU A 80 -2.21 -5.61 3.99
C GLU A 80 -1.29 -6.84 4.06
N SER A 81 -1.83 -8.01 4.40
CA SER A 81 -1.03 -9.23 4.44
C SER A 81 -0.49 -9.56 3.04
N ILE A 82 0.56 -10.39 2.98
CA ILE A 82 1.12 -10.84 1.69
C ILE A 82 0.03 -11.59 0.90
N GLU A 83 -0.80 -12.36 1.60
CA GLU A 83 -1.96 -13.07 1.09
C GLU A 83 -3.05 -12.10 0.58
N GLY A 84 -3.30 -10.99 1.29
CA GLY A 84 -4.21 -9.94 0.83
C GLY A 84 -3.72 -9.25 -0.45
N THR A 85 -2.40 -9.05 -0.57
CA THR A 85 -1.77 -8.54 -1.80
C THR A 85 -1.91 -9.55 -2.94
N ALA A 86 -1.65 -10.84 -2.68
CA ALA A 86 -1.80 -11.91 -3.66
C ALA A 86 -3.25 -11.99 -4.17
N ARG A 87 -4.23 -11.94 -3.28
CA ARG A 87 -5.65 -11.92 -3.63
C ARG A 87 -6.02 -10.74 -4.55
N ARG A 88 -5.57 -9.53 -4.22
CA ARG A 88 -5.84 -8.36 -5.06
C ARG A 88 -5.22 -8.46 -6.44
N ILE A 89 -4.05 -9.11 -6.55
CA ILE A 89 -3.39 -9.36 -7.83
C ILE A 89 -4.20 -10.38 -8.63
N GLU A 90 -4.66 -11.46 -8.00
CA GLU A 90 -5.49 -12.48 -8.66
C GLU A 90 -6.80 -11.89 -9.17
N GLU A 91 -7.50 -11.11 -8.34
CA GLU A 91 -8.73 -10.41 -8.71
C GLU A 91 -8.51 -9.44 -9.88
N ALA A 92 -7.41 -8.68 -9.88
CA ALA A 92 -7.11 -7.71 -10.93
C ALA A 92 -6.65 -8.36 -12.25
N ALA A 93 -5.99 -9.52 -12.19
CA ALA A 93 -5.44 -10.22 -13.35
C ALA A 93 -6.33 -11.37 -13.85
N GLY A 94 -7.46 -11.64 -13.20
CA GLY A 94 -8.36 -12.75 -13.54
C GLY A 94 -7.73 -14.12 -13.33
N ILE A 95 -6.80 -14.25 -12.39
CA ILE A 95 -6.15 -15.54 -12.08
C ILE A 95 -7.12 -16.35 -11.21
N ALA A 96 -7.60 -17.46 -11.76
CA ALA A 96 -8.50 -18.38 -11.07
C ALA A 96 -7.77 -19.24 -10.03
N ASP A 97 -8.55 -19.92 -9.18
CA ASP A 97 -8.13 -21.00 -8.27
C ASP A 97 -7.14 -20.64 -7.13
N ASN A 98 -7.05 -19.35 -6.76
CA ASN A 98 -6.22 -18.88 -5.65
C ASN A 98 -4.75 -19.34 -5.77
N VAL A 99 -4.25 -19.45 -7.00
CA VAL A 99 -2.94 -20.05 -7.33
C VAL A 99 -1.78 -19.31 -6.65
N LEU A 100 -1.78 -17.97 -6.62
CA LEU A 100 -0.78 -17.15 -5.96
C LEU A 100 -0.90 -17.20 -4.44
N ILE A 101 -2.12 -17.20 -3.89
CA ILE A 101 -2.34 -17.32 -2.44
C ILE A 101 -1.81 -18.67 -1.94
N ASN A 102 -2.20 -19.76 -2.61
CA ASN A 102 -1.77 -21.12 -2.25
C ASN A 102 -0.26 -21.28 -2.39
N ALA A 103 0.33 -20.77 -3.49
CA ALA A 103 1.78 -20.78 -3.67
C ALA A 103 2.52 -20.03 -2.55
N CYS A 104 2.00 -18.87 -2.13
CA CYS A 104 2.56 -18.09 -1.02
C CYS A 104 2.47 -18.83 0.32
N GLN A 105 1.34 -19.49 0.61
CA GLN A 105 1.16 -20.28 1.82
C GLN A 105 2.12 -21.47 1.88
N PHE A 106 2.27 -22.22 0.77
CA PHE A 106 3.22 -23.34 0.71
C PHE A 106 4.67 -22.89 0.84
N GLU A 107 5.04 -21.74 0.25
CA GLU A 107 6.37 -21.14 0.46
C GLU A 107 6.60 -20.76 1.93
N GLY A 108 5.58 -20.22 2.60
CA GLY A 108 5.61 -19.94 4.05
C GLY A 108 5.79 -21.18 4.92
N LEU A 109 5.04 -22.25 4.64
CA LEU A 109 5.15 -23.53 5.36
C LEU A 109 6.51 -24.20 5.15
N ALA A 110 7.06 -24.14 3.94
CA ALA A 110 8.39 -24.65 3.63
C ALA A 110 9.49 -23.90 4.41
N LEU A 111 9.38 -22.57 4.51
CA LEU A 111 10.27 -21.74 5.33
C LEU A 111 10.16 -22.03 6.84
N ALA A 112 8.96 -22.38 7.30
CA ALA A 112 8.71 -22.74 8.70
C ALA A 112 9.11 -24.19 9.04
N GLY A 113 9.56 -25.00 8.07
CA GLY A 113 9.97 -26.38 8.28
C GLY A 113 8.83 -27.39 8.49
N HIS A 114 7.58 -27.02 8.15
CA HIS A 114 6.38 -27.83 8.43
C HIS A 114 5.95 -28.75 7.27
N GLY A 115 6.87 -29.29 6.46
CA GLY A 115 6.52 -30.01 5.22
C GLY A 115 6.45 -31.54 5.34
N GLY A 116 5.26 -32.13 5.22
CA GLY A 116 5.08 -33.59 5.04
C GLY A 116 5.39 -34.08 3.61
N ILE A 117 5.81 -35.35 3.47
CA ILE A 117 6.30 -35.93 2.19
C ILE A 117 5.22 -35.93 1.08
N ARG A 118 3.95 -36.22 1.40
CA ARG A 118 2.82 -36.21 0.43
C ARG A 118 2.38 -34.79 0.03
N GLU A 119 2.49 -33.81 0.92
CA GLU A 119 2.24 -32.40 0.61
C GLU A 119 3.30 -31.84 -0.36
N SER A 120 4.51 -32.42 -0.38
CA SER A 120 5.63 -31.86 -1.12
C SER A 120 5.45 -31.82 -2.65
N ALA A 121 4.77 -32.78 -3.26
CA ALA A 121 4.58 -32.81 -4.72
C ALA A 121 3.52 -31.81 -5.18
N PHE A 122 2.38 -31.76 -4.49
CA PHE A 122 1.32 -30.79 -4.73
C PHE A 122 1.81 -29.37 -4.43
N ALA A 123 2.48 -29.15 -3.29
CA ALA A 123 3.06 -27.86 -2.94
C ALA A 123 4.04 -27.35 -4.00
N ARG A 124 4.91 -28.22 -4.53
CA ARG A 124 5.84 -27.86 -5.62
C ARG A 124 5.11 -27.51 -6.91
N ALA A 125 4.08 -28.26 -7.29
CA ALA A 125 3.28 -27.98 -8.49
C ALA A 125 2.56 -26.63 -8.37
N THR A 126 1.95 -26.35 -7.23
CA THR A 126 1.28 -25.09 -6.94
C THR A 126 2.25 -23.91 -6.90
N GLN A 127 3.44 -24.08 -6.32
CA GLN A 127 4.50 -23.07 -6.36
C GLN A 127 4.97 -22.77 -7.80
N ALA A 128 5.15 -23.80 -8.63
CA ALA A 128 5.52 -23.63 -10.03
C ALA A 128 4.43 -22.91 -10.83
N ALA A 129 3.16 -23.27 -10.62
CA ALA A 129 2.01 -22.61 -11.23
C ALA A 129 1.90 -21.13 -10.80
N GLY A 130 2.06 -20.84 -9.50
CA GLY A 130 2.08 -19.47 -8.98
C GLY A 130 3.23 -18.63 -9.54
N HIS A 131 4.41 -19.22 -9.67
CA HIS A 131 5.54 -18.53 -10.29
C HIS A 131 5.30 -18.24 -11.78
N GLY A 132 4.73 -19.20 -12.51
CA GLY A 132 4.32 -19.04 -13.90
C GLY A 132 3.25 -17.95 -14.09
N ALA A 133 2.23 -17.93 -13.24
CA ALA A 133 1.21 -16.88 -13.23
C ALA A 133 1.81 -15.50 -12.96
N MET A 134 2.76 -15.40 -12.03
CA MET A 134 3.42 -14.14 -11.69
C MET A 134 4.30 -13.58 -12.82
N LEU A 135 4.84 -14.43 -13.69
CA LEU A 135 5.59 -14.00 -14.89
C LEU A 135 4.70 -13.46 -16.01
N ARG A 136 3.39 -13.74 -15.96
CA ARG A 136 2.40 -13.26 -16.94
C ARG A 136 1.73 -11.96 -16.52
N LEU A 137 2.03 -11.47 -15.32
CA LEU A 137 1.58 -10.16 -14.87
C LEU A 137 2.37 -9.06 -15.61
N PRO A 138 1.69 -8.01 -16.12
CA PRO A 138 2.32 -6.91 -16.85
C PRO A 138 3.27 -6.07 -15.97
#